data_AF-A0A194QK52-F1
#
_entry.id   AF-A0A194QK52-F1
#
_cell.length_a   1.000
_cell.length_b   1.000
_cell.length_c   1.000
_cell.angle_alpha   90.00
_cell.angle_beta   90.00
_cell.angle_gamma   90.00
#
_symmetry.space_group_name_H-M   'P 1'
#
loop_
_entity.id
_entity.type
_entity.pdbx_description
1 polymer ?
#
loop_
_entity_poly.entity_id
_entity_poly.type
_entity_poly.pdbx_seq_one_letter_code
_entity_poly.pdbx_strand_id
1 'polypeptide(L)'
;MKTHGKRQLMEQKPNQGAMRAPSGVVRWSQSGGAPLTDYATVSPAPAAPPPPLQYVYDERINQRLAFWQGDITALEVDAVTNTTDETLSECNAVSERIMLAAGPDLKEEIITRGLECGTGEAVVTPGYQLRSRHVLHTVCPNYLPQYHTAAETALHNCYKNVLSAACSLGARSLALCVVNTPRRNFPPDLAAHVALNTIRRWLETSAAPGVVVLCGCGVELSPLRALAPLYFPRSAREALTAAARLPRPPRDLHDRRIRIIHNPHSNSDTVMYTAQYPTPQHT
;
A
#
# COMPACT_ATOMS: atom_id res chain seq x y z
N MET A 1 44.63 5.93 -4.53
CA MET A 1 44.13 4.61 -4.08
C MET A 1 42.72 4.80 -3.51
N LYS A 2 41.68 4.41 -4.25
CA LYS A 2 40.26 4.55 -3.84
C LYS A 2 39.73 3.16 -3.46
N THR A 3 39.48 2.91 -2.18
CA THR A 3 38.85 1.67 -1.70
C THR A 3 37.34 1.77 -1.84
N HIS A 4 36.76 0.91 -2.68
CA HIS A 4 35.32 0.75 -2.83
C HIS A 4 34.80 -0.17 -1.72
N GLY A 5 34.03 0.39 -0.78
CA GLY A 5 33.27 -0.37 0.21
C GLY A 5 32.08 -1.05 -0.46
N LYS A 6 32.11 -2.38 -0.56
CA LYS A 6 30.97 -3.19 -0.97
C LYS A 6 29.89 -3.12 0.11
N ARG A 7 28.70 -2.63 -0.25
CA ARG A 7 27.47 -2.78 0.54
C ARG A 7 27.16 -4.27 0.68
N GLN A 8 27.23 -4.79 1.89
CA GLN A 8 26.80 -6.14 2.21
C GLN A 8 25.31 -6.06 2.57
N LEU A 9 24.45 -6.34 1.60
CA LEU A 9 23.04 -6.67 1.87
C LEU A 9 23.05 -7.96 2.68
N MET A 10 22.59 -7.90 3.94
CA MET A 10 22.33 -9.09 4.73
C MET A 10 21.18 -9.87 4.07
N GLU A 11 21.52 -10.98 3.44
CA GLU A 11 20.59 -11.95 2.91
C GLU A 11 19.94 -12.71 4.08
N GLN A 12 18.77 -12.23 4.53
CA GLN A 12 17.99 -12.92 5.55
C GLN A 12 17.37 -14.17 4.94
N LYS A 13 17.79 -15.35 5.42
CA LYS A 13 17.18 -16.64 5.03
C LYS A 13 15.68 -16.64 5.36
N PRO A 14 14.80 -17.17 4.49
CA PRO A 14 13.38 -17.28 4.77
C PRO A 14 13.15 -18.18 5.99
N ASN A 15 12.71 -17.58 7.08
CA ASN A 15 12.46 -18.27 8.34
C ASN A 15 11.15 -19.08 8.22
N GLN A 16 11.26 -20.39 7.98
CA GLN A 16 10.16 -21.36 7.80
C GLN A 16 9.38 -21.64 9.11
N GLY A 17 9.04 -20.61 9.89
CA GLY A 17 8.21 -20.75 11.08
C GLY A 17 6.74 -21.08 10.75
N ALA A 18 6.07 -21.80 11.65
CA ALA A 18 4.64 -22.11 11.53
C ALA A 18 3.77 -20.86 11.35
N MET A 19 2.64 -21.03 10.66
CA MET A 19 1.46 -20.15 10.60
C MET A 19 1.30 -19.06 11.70
N ARG A 20 1.85 -17.84 11.65
CA ARG A 20 1.34 -16.78 12.56
C ARG A 20 0.03 -16.26 11.99
N ALA A 21 -1.00 -17.06 12.20
CA ALA A 21 -2.35 -16.73 11.79
C ALA A 21 -2.98 -15.90 12.92
N PRO A 22 -3.65 -14.80 12.60
CA PRO A 22 -4.38 -14.04 13.61
C PRO A 22 -5.58 -14.87 14.07
N SER A 23 -5.39 -15.68 15.11
CA SER A 23 -6.42 -16.53 15.70
C SER A 23 -7.60 -15.67 16.16
N GLY A 24 -8.82 -16.02 15.75
CA GLY A 24 -10.03 -15.27 16.10
C GLY A 24 -10.38 -14.10 15.17
N VAL A 25 -9.59 -13.83 14.12
CA VAL A 25 -9.96 -12.82 13.11
C VAL A 25 -10.85 -13.44 12.03
N VAL A 26 -12.11 -12.99 11.98
CA VAL A 26 -13.12 -13.43 11.02
C VAL A 26 -12.73 -12.98 9.61
N ARG A 27 -12.78 -13.91 8.65
CA ARG A 27 -12.47 -13.62 7.24
C ARG A 27 -13.60 -12.88 6.56
N TRP A 28 -13.27 -12.11 5.53
CA TRP A 28 -14.26 -11.38 4.76
C TRP A 28 -15.29 -12.32 4.13
N SER A 29 -14.89 -13.51 3.66
CA SER A 29 -15.82 -14.52 3.16
C SER A 29 -16.81 -15.06 4.19
N GLN A 30 -16.47 -14.98 5.48
CA GLN A 30 -17.31 -15.41 6.60
C GLN A 30 -18.19 -14.26 7.14
N SER A 31 -17.96 -13.03 6.69
CA SER A 31 -18.76 -11.88 7.08
C SER A 31 -20.14 -11.94 6.41
N GLY A 32 -21.20 -11.77 7.20
CA GLY A 32 -22.57 -11.75 6.68
C GLY A 32 -22.76 -10.67 5.61
N GLY A 33 -23.41 -11.03 4.51
CA GLY A 33 -23.92 -10.08 3.52
C GLY A 33 -24.92 -9.12 4.16
N ALA A 34 -25.15 -7.95 3.53
CA ALA A 34 -26.30 -7.14 3.93
C ALA A 34 -27.58 -8.01 3.80
N PRO A 35 -28.46 -8.02 4.82
CA PRO A 35 -29.66 -8.83 4.76
C PRO A 35 -30.46 -8.48 3.51
N LEU A 36 -31.01 -9.51 2.87
CA LEU A 36 -31.95 -9.32 1.77
C LEU A 36 -33.15 -8.55 2.31
N THR A 37 -33.41 -7.37 1.75
CA THR A 37 -34.70 -6.72 1.93
C THR A 37 -35.73 -7.42 1.03
N ASP A 38 -37.00 -7.44 1.42
CA ASP A 38 -38.04 -8.15 0.66
C ASP A 38 -38.13 -7.68 -0.80
N TYR A 39 -37.85 -6.39 -1.04
CA TYR A 39 -37.78 -5.79 -2.39
C TYR A 39 -36.61 -6.31 -3.26
N ALA A 40 -35.57 -6.90 -2.67
CA ALA A 40 -34.42 -7.44 -3.41
C ALA A 40 -34.79 -8.71 -4.21
N THR A 41 -35.90 -9.37 -3.87
CA THR A 41 -36.44 -10.52 -4.63
C THR A 41 -37.28 -10.10 -5.84
N VAL A 42 -37.67 -8.82 -5.91
CA VAL A 42 -38.62 -8.27 -6.89
C VAL A 42 -37.93 -7.56 -8.04
N SER A 43 -36.59 -7.52 -8.07
CA SER A 43 -35.87 -6.83 -9.14
C SER A 43 -36.04 -7.59 -10.47
N PRO A 44 -36.69 -7.01 -11.49
CA PRO A 44 -36.81 -7.67 -12.79
C PRO A 44 -35.43 -7.85 -13.41
N ALA A 45 -35.25 -8.93 -14.17
CA ALA A 45 -34.02 -9.18 -14.92
C ALA A 45 -33.74 -7.96 -15.81
N PRO A 46 -32.51 -7.40 -15.80
CA PRO A 46 -32.18 -6.24 -16.61
C PRO A 46 -32.40 -6.54 -18.09
N ALA A 47 -33.11 -5.66 -18.80
CA ALA A 47 -33.42 -5.80 -20.23
C ALA A 47 -32.18 -5.67 -21.14
N ALA A 48 -31.05 -5.21 -20.59
CA ALA A 48 -29.76 -5.08 -21.27
C ALA A 48 -28.75 -6.09 -20.69
N PRO A 49 -27.79 -6.59 -21.49
CA PRO A 49 -26.72 -7.44 -20.98
C PRO A 49 -25.98 -6.72 -19.85
N PRO A 50 -25.64 -7.43 -18.75
CA PRO A 50 -24.97 -6.81 -17.62
C PRO A 50 -23.63 -6.21 -18.06
N PRO A 51 -23.23 -5.05 -17.51
CA PRO A 51 -21.93 -4.46 -17.81
C PRO A 51 -20.82 -5.47 -17.46
N PRO A 52 -19.66 -5.41 -18.15
CA PRO A 52 -18.53 -6.26 -17.81
C PRO A 52 -18.14 -6.02 -16.34
N LEU A 53 -18.06 -7.10 -15.57
CA LEU A 53 -17.74 -7.03 -14.16
C LEU A 53 -16.26 -6.63 -14.00
N GLN A 54 -16.00 -5.53 -13.30
CA GLN A 54 -14.62 -5.16 -12.97
C GLN A 54 -14.00 -6.13 -11.97
N TYR A 55 -14.78 -6.59 -10.99
CA TYR A 55 -14.38 -7.58 -9.99
C TYR A 55 -15.45 -8.66 -9.89
N VAL A 56 -15.03 -9.91 -10.06
CA VAL A 56 -15.88 -11.10 -9.93
C VAL A 56 -15.82 -11.61 -8.48
N TYR A 57 -16.89 -12.27 -8.03
CA TYR A 57 -16.86 -13.05 -6.79
C TYR A 57 -15.80 -14.15 -6.90
N ASP A 58 -14.87 -14.16 -5.95
CA ASP A 58 -13.86 -15.20 -5.80
C ASP A 58 -13.68 -15.51 -4.32
N GLU A 59 -14.12 -16.69 -3.91
CA GLU A 59 -14.02 -17.18 -2.54
C GLU A 59 -12.57 -17.28 -2.07
N ARG A 60 -11.64 -17.66 -2.96
CA ARG A 60 -10.23 -17.82 -2.63
C ARG A 60 -9.60 -16.48 -2.29
N ILE A 61 -10.01 -15.41 -2.96
CA ILE A 61 -9.57 -14.04 -2.67
C ILE A 61 -10.24 -13.53 -1.38
N ASN A 62 -11.54 -13.74 -1.23
CA ASN A 62 -12.30 -13.27 -0.06
C ASN A 62 -11.83 -13.91 1.26
N GLN A 63 -11.32 -15.15 1.24
CA GLN A 63 -10.72 -15.80 2.41
C GLN A 63 -9.40 -15.14 2.87
N ARG A 64 -8.74 -14.40 1.98
CA ARG A 64 -7.45 -13.73 2.23
C ARG A 64 -7.59 -12.32 2.79
N LEU A 65 -8.79 -11.73 2.76
CA LEU A 65 -9.06 -10.43 3.38
C LEU A 65 -9.75 -10.63 4.74
N ALA A 66 -9.40 -9.80 5.71
CA ALA A 66 -10.13 -9.70 6.96
C ALA A 66 -10.15 -8.24 7.47
N PHE A 67 -11.10 -7.96 8.35
CA PHE A 67 -11.20 -6.69 9.07
C PHE A 67 -11.12 -6.96 10.56
N TRP A 68 -10.27 -6.21 11.26
CA TRP A 68 -10.12 -6.36 12.69
C TRP A 68 -10.08 -5.01 13.38
N GLN A 69 -11.01 -4.80 14.32
CA GLN A 69 -11.09 -3.57 15.09
C GLN A 69 -10.33 -3.74 16.40
N GLY A 70 -9.23 -3.01 16.57
CA GLY A 70 -8.39 -3.12 17.75
C GLY A 70 -7.00 -2.52 17.54
N ASP A 71 -6.12 -2.73 18.53
CA ASP A 71 -4.73 -2.29 18.50
C ASP A 71 -3.86 -3.24 17.66
N ILE A 72 -3.34 -2.74 16.52
CA ILE A 72 -2.56 -3.54 15.57
C ILE A 72 -1.35 -4.25 16.22
N THR A 73 -0.82 -3.73 17.32
CA THR A 73 0.32 -4.32 18.05
C THR A 73 -0.03 -5.63 18.76
N ALA A 74 -1.32 -5.88 19.03
CA ALA A 74 -1.80 -7.09 19.69
C ALA A 74 -1.90 -8.31 18.75
N LEU A 75 -1.81 -8.09 17.42
CA LEU A 75 -1.93 -9.14 16.42
C LEU A 75 -0.63 -9.94 16.29
N GLU A 76 -0.75 -11.26 16.40
CA GLU A 76 0.34 -12.19 16.09
C GLU A 76 0.33 -12.50 14.59
N VAL A 77 1.07 -11.70 13.82
CA VAL A 77 1.21 -11.79 12.36
C VAL A 77 2.68 -11.71 11.94
N ASP A 78 3.00 -12.02 10.69
CA ASP A 78 4.39 -11.97 10.21
C ASP A 78 4.88 -10.52 10.06
N ALA A 79 4.01 -9.58 9.67
CA ALA A 79 4.33 -8.16 9.59
C ALA A 79 3.13 -7.26 9.93
N VAL A 80 3.42 -6.09 10.51
CA VAL A 80 2.44 -5.00 10.74
C VAL A 80 2.88 -3.75 9.97
N THR A 81 1.92 -2.94 9.55
CA THR A 81 2.20 -1.64 8.91
C THR A 81 2.19 -0.51 9.92
N ASN A 82 3.17 0.37 9.84
CA ASN A 82 3.17 1.68 10.50
C ASN A 82 3.02 2.78 9.44
N THR A 83 2.13 3.74 9.69
CA THR A 83 2.05 4.97 8.90
C THR A 83 2.75 6.10 9.65
N THR A 84 3.65 6.80 8.99
CA THR A 84 4.52 7.82 9.60
C THR A 84 4.87 8.94 8.60
N ASP A 85 5.77 9.84 8.99
CA ASP A 85 6.46 10.79 8.13
C ASP A 85 7.80 10.26 7.60
N GLU A 86 8.45 11.07 6.76
CA GLU A 86 9.68 10.75 6.05
C GLU A 86 10.86 10.43 6.97
N THR A 87 10.81 10.88 8.22
CA THR A 87 11.85 10.68 9.23
C THR A 87 11.53 9.52 10.18
N LEU A 88 10.43 8.81 9.94
CA LEU A 88 9.92 7.72 10.78
C LEU A 88 9.70 8.17 12.25
N SER A 89 9.44 9.46 12.47
CA SER A 89 9.34 10.06 13.81
C SER A 89 7.96 10.66 14.11
N GLU A 90 7.00 10.50 13.20
CA GLU A 90 5.66 11.06 13.35
C GLU A 90 4.94 10.48 14.58
N CYS A 91 4.50 11.38 15.47
CA CYS A 91 3.59 11.04 16.56
C CYS A 91 2.15 11.00 16.02
N ASN A 92 1.63 9.79 15.85
CA ASN A 92 0.22 9.54 15.57
C ASN A 92 -0.23 8.27 16.30
N ALA A 93 -1.55 8.08 16.41
CA ALA A 93 -2.12 7.02 17.25
C ALA A 93 -1.65 5.59 16.89
N VAL A 94 -1.30 5.30 15.63
CA VAL A 94 -0.78 3.99 15.22
C VAL A 94 0.72 3.91 15.51
N SER A 95 1.47 4.92 15.08
CA SER A 95 2.93 5.00 15.26
C SER A 95 3.31 4.98 16.74
N GLU A 96 2.63 5.75 17.60
CA GLU A 96 2.90 5.78 19.04
C GLU A 96 2.70 4.40 19.70
N ARG A 97 1.63 3.68 19.34
CA ARG A 97 1.39 2.33 19.86
C ARG A 97 2.46 1.35 19.39
N ILE A 98 2.82 1.40 18.11
CA ILE A 98 3.86 0.54 17.53
C ILE A 98 5.22 0.82 18.19
N MET A 99 5.62 2.08 18.30
CA MET A 99 6.89 2.47 18.91
C MET A 99 6.96 2.09 20.39
N LEU A 100 5.85 2.28 21.13
CA LEU A 100 5.76 1.87 22.54
C LEU A 100 5.87 0.36 22.70
N ALA A 101 5.12 -0.41 21.90
CA ALA A 101 5.05 -1.87 22.01
C ALA A 101 6.27 -2.59 21.42
N ALA A 102 6.98 -1.99 20.46
CA ALA A 102 8.25 -2.52 19.94
C ALA A 102 9.41 -2.30 20.91
N GLY A 103 9.32 -1.28 21.77
CA GLY A 103 10.38 -0.91 22.70
C GLY A 103 11.41 0.07 22.12
N PRO A 104 12.35 0.55 22.95
CA PRO A 104 13.30 1.60 22.57
C PRO A 104 14.24 1.20 21.44
N ASP A 105 14.54 -0.09 21.29
CA ASP A 105 15.47 -0.63 20.29
C ASP A 105 15.05 -0.30 18.85
N LEU A 106 13.73 -0.25 18.57
CA LEU A 106 13.22 0.16 17.25
C LEU A 106 13.61 1.61 16.93
N LYS A 107 13.47 2.51 17.91
CA LYS A 107 13.83 3.92 17.75
C LYS A 107 15.34 4.09 17.61
N GLU A 108 16.12 3.33 18.38
CA GLU A 108 17.58 3.34 18.29
C GLU A 108 18.06 2.90 16.92
N GLU A 109 17.46 1.86 16.34
CA GLU A 109 17.80 1.41 14.97
C GLU A 109 17.46 2.48 13.92
N ILE A 110 16.26 3.09 13.99
CA ILE A 110 15.85 4.15 13.07
C ILE A 110 16.88 5.29 13.07
N ILE A 111 17.31 5.72 14.26
CA ILE A 111 18.29 6.81 14.43
C ILE A 111 19.68 6.37 13.96
N THR A 112 20.17 5.23 14.44
CA THR A 112 21.55 4.78 14.21
C THR A 112 21.80 4.44 12.74
N ARG A 113 20.81 3.89 12.05
CA ARG A 113 20.90 3.58 10.61
C ARG A 113 20.53 4.78 9.72
N GLY A 114 20.02 5.87 10.29
CA GLY A 114 19.51 7.02 9.52
C GLY A 114 18.43 6.60 8.53
N LEU A 115 17.43 5.84 9.01
CA LEU A 115 16.35 5.38 8.14
C LEU A 115 15.44 6.54 7.75
N GLU A 116 15.13 6.62 6.46
CA GLU A 116 14.20 7.58 5.88
C GLU A 116 13.26 6.84 4.93
N CYS A 117 12.03 7.33 4.77
CA CYS A 117 11.03 6.75 3.89
C CYS A 117 10.37 7.82 3.04
N GLY A 118 10.51 7.79 1.71
CA GLY A 118 9.80 8.72 0.86
C GLY A 118 8.28 8.54 0.93
N THR A 119 7.54 9.61 0.61
CA THR A 119 6.09 9.54 0.39
C THR A 119 5.76 8.44 -0.63
N GLY A 120 4.89 7.50 -0.27
CA GLY A 120 4.53 6.36 -1.11
C GLY A 120 5.50 5.17 -1.07
N GLU A 121 6.64 5.29 -0.40
CA GLU A 121 7.62 4.21 -0.25
C GLU A 121 7.33 3.34 0.99
N ALA A 122 8.12 2.28 1.18
CA ALA A 122 8.06 1.47 2.38
C ALA A 122 9.47 1.07 2.85
N VAL A 123 9.71 1.15 4.16
CA VAL A 123 10.94 0.74 4.85
C VAL A 123 10.63 -0.36 5.86
N VAL A 124 11.54 -1.33 5.97
CA VAL A 124 11.36 -2.50 6.85
C VAL A 124 12.31 -2.41 8.04
N THR A 125 11.77 -2.70 9.22
CA THR A 125 12.52 -2.95 10.46
C THR A 125 12.06 -4.26 11.11
N PRO A 126 12.87 -4.87 12.00
CA PRO A 126 12.41 -5.93 12.88
C PRO A 126 11.27 -5.47 13.79
N GLY A 127 10.44 -6.41 14.26
CA GLY A 127 9.33 -6.13 15.17
C GLY A 127 9.73 -5.91 16.63
N TYR A 128 10.97 -6.26 17.00
CA TYR A 128 11.47 -6.16 18.38
C TYR A 128 10.54 -6.86 19.39
N GLN A 129 9.99 -6.11 20.36
CA GLN A 129 9.11 -6.63 21.40
C GLN A 129 7.66 -6.84 20.92
N LEU A 130 7.34 -6.50 19.65
CA LEU A 130 6.03 -6.77 19.07
C LEU A 130 5.76 -8.27 18.95
N ARG A 131 4.47 -8.62 18.92
CA ARG A 131 4.00 -9.95 18.53
C ARG A 131 4.24 -10.25 17.05
N SER A 132 4.49 -9.21 16.24
CA SER A 132 4.84 -9.36 14.83
C SER A 132 6.34 -9.42 14.63
N ARG A 133 6.79 -10.05 13.53
CA ARG A 133 8.23 -10.21 13.26
C ARG A 133 8.86 -8.98 12.64
N HIS A 134 8.07 -8.18 11.92
CA HIS A 134 8.56 -7.01 11.17
C HIS A 134 7.56 -5.86 11.24
N VAL A 135 8.07 -4.63 11.18
CA VAL A 135 7.29 -3.42 10.95
C VAL A 135 7.59 -2.89 9.55
N LEU A 136 6.53 -2.64 8.78
CA LEU A 136 6.59 -2.03 7.46
C LEU A 136 6.14 -0.57 7.59
N HIS A 137 7.11 0.34 7.61
CA HIS A 137 6.88 1.78 7.71
C HIS A 137 6.56 2.34 6.33
N THR A 138 5.51 3.14 6.21
CA THR A 138 5.15 3.83 4.96
C THR A 138 4.70 5.26 5.25
N VAL A 139 4.77 6.13 4.25
CA VAL A 139 4.45 7.55 4.37
C VAL A 139 3.31 7.92 3.45
N CYS A 140 2.17 8.24 4.05
CA CYS A 140 0.99 8.71 3.35
C CYS A 140 1.22 10.13 2.79
N PRO A 141 0.83 10.41 1.53
CA PRO A 141 0.88 11.77 1.00
C PRO A 141 -0.05 12.70 1.76
N ASN A 142 0.31 13.99 1.81
CA ASN A 142 -0.64 15.04 2.16
C ASN A 142 -1.62 15.23 1.00
N TYR A 143 -2.91 15.28 1.31
CA TYR A 143 -3.94 15.50 0.32
C TYR A 143 -4.24 16.99 0.16
N LEU A 144 -4.12 17.47 -1.07
CA LEU A 144 -4.53 18.79 -1.50
C LEU A 144 -5.40 18.63 -2.74
N PRO A 145 -6.58 19.27 -2.83
CA PRO A 145 -7.49 19.10 -3.97
C PRO A 145 -6.82 19.34 -5.34
N GLN A 146 -5.91 20.32 -5.45
CA GLN A 146 -5.19 20.59 -6.70
C GLN A 146 -4.19 19.49 -7.11
N TYR A 147 -3.80 18.60 -6.18
CA TYR A 147 -2.86 17.50 -6.42
C TYR A 147 -3.51 16.12 -6.22
N HIS A 148 -4.83 16.03 -6.39
CA HIS A 148 -5.61 14.81 -6.23
C HIS A 148 -4.96 13.57 -6.86
N THR A 149 -4.65 13.61 -8.16
CA THR A 149 -4.07 12.47 -8.90
C THR A 149 -2.72 12.03 -8.34
N ALA A 150 -1.88 12.98 -7.91
CA ALA A 150 -0.58 12.67 -7.32
C ALA A 150 -0.74 12.03 -5.93
N ALA A 151 -1.66 12.55 -5.12
CA ALA A 151 -1.99 11.99 -3.80
C ALA A 151 -2.56 10.56 -3.92
N GLU A 152 -3.49 10.32 -4.84
CA GLU A 152 -4.01 8.96 -5.10
C GLU A 152 -2.91 7.99 -5.53
N THR A 153 -2.03 8.43 -6.43
CA THR A 153 -0.90 7.61 -6.91
C THR A 153 0.07 7.28 -5.78
N ALA A 154 0.40 8.25 -4.93
CA ALA A 154 1.27 8.04 -3.78
C ALA A 154 0.63 7.13 -2.73
N LEU A 155 -0.67 7.27 -2.45
CA LEU A 155 -1.38 6.37 -1.53
C LEU A 155 -1.46 4.94 -2.09
N HIS A 156 -1.70 4.80 -3.40
CA HIS A 156 -1.62 3.50 -4.08
C HIS A 156 -0.23 2.86 -3.89
N ASN A 157 0.83 3.66 -4.07
CA ASN A 157 2.20 3.20 -3.88
C ASN A 157 2.48 2.79 -2.43
N CYS A 158 1.93 3.46 -1.42
CA CYS A 158 2.04 3.04 -0.01
C CYS A 158 1.59 1.57 0.14
N TYR A 159 0.35 1.27 -0.26
CA TYR A 159 -0.20 -0.08 -0.16
C TYR A 159 0.57 -1.09 -1.01
N LYS A 160 0.89 -0.75 -2.25
CA LYS A 160 1.64 -1.62 -3.17
C LYS A 160 3.02 -1.96 -2.61
N ASN A 161 3.76 -0.97 -2.12
CA ASN A 161 5.12 -1.17 -1.63
C ASN A 161 5.15 -1.92 -0.30
N VAL A 162 4.17 -1.68 0.58
CA VAL A 162 3.99 -2.48 1.80
C VAL A 162 3.68 -3.95 1.47
N LEU A 163 2.75 -4.21 0.54
CA LEU A 163 2.42 -5.57 0.08
C LEU A 163 3.62 -6.27 -0.57
N SER A 164 4.40 -5.53 -1.37
CA SER A 164 5.63 -5.99 -2.02
C SER A 164 6.73 -6.31 -1.01
N ALA A 165 6.92 -5.45 0.01
CA ALA A 165 7.87 -5.69 1.09
C ALA A 165 7.48 -6.92 1.91
N ALA A 166 6.20 -7.07 2.26
CA ALA A 166 5.69 -8.26 2.93
C ALA A 166 5.95 -9.55 2.12
N CYS A 167 5.71 -9.49 0.80
CA CYS A 167 6.00 -10.61 -0.10
C CYS A 167 7.50 -10.95 -0.14
N SER A 168 8.37 -9.93 -0.22
CA SER A 168 9.83 -10.12 -0.23
C SER A 168 10.37 -10.74 1.06
N LEU A 169 9.70 -10.47 2.20
CA LEU A 169 10.01 -11.09 3.49
C LEU A 169 9.48 -12.53 3.62
N GLY A 170 8.70 -13.01 2.65
CA GLY A 170 7.99 -14.29 2.75
C GLY A 170 6.87 -14.27 3.80
N ALA A 171 6.33 -13.09 4.15
CA ALA A 171 5.26 -12.95 5.11
C ALA A 171 3.97 -13.62 4.59
N ARG A 172 3.37 -14.49 5.40
CA ARG A 172 2.09 -15.12 5.07
C ARG A 172 0.91 -14.35 5.67
N SER A 173 1.13 -13.58 6.72
CA SER A 173 0.11 -12.71 7.33
C SER A 173 0.63 -11.28 7.45
N LEU A 174 -0.19 -10.33 7.00
CA LEU A 174 0.09 -8.90 7.05
C LEU A 174 -1.09 -8.18 7.70
N ALA A 175 -0.83 -7.40 8.76
CA ALA A 175 -1.79 -6.45 9.29
C ALA A 175 -1.49 -5.05 8.71
N LEU A 176 -2.44 -4.52 7.94
CA LEU A 176 -2.39 -3.17 7.38
C LEU A 176 -3.15 -2.22 8.32
N CYS A 177 -2.50 -1.15 8.77
CA CYS A 177 -3.22 -0.03 9.37
C CYS A 177 -3.99 0.76 8.30
N VAL A 178 -4.95 1.59 8.73
CA VAL A 178 -5.51 2.63 7.85
C VAL A 178 -4.44 3.69 7.64
N VAL A 179 -3.82 3.68 6.45
CA VAL A 179 -2.62 4.49 6.15
C VAL A 179 -2.91 5.98 6.14
N ASN A 180 -4.11 6.39 5.71
CA ASN A 180 -4.51 7.79 5.75
C ASN A 180 -4.84 8.22 7.17
N THR A 181 -3.96 8.99 7.80
CA THR A 181 -4.23 9.60 9.10
C THR A 181 -5.00 10.91 8.92
N PRO A 182 -5.78 11.36 9.95
CA PRO A 182 -6.51 12.63 9.88
C PRO A 182 -5.62 13.83 9.52
N ARG A 183 -4.36 13.84 9.98
CA ARG A 183 -3.38 14.91 9.71
C ARG A 183 -3.04 15.05 8.22
N ARG A 184 -3.16 13.99 7.43
CA ARG A 184 -2.87 13.99 5.99
C ARG A 184 -4.02 14.54 5.14
N ASN A 185 -5.17 14.85 5.74
CA ASN A 185 -6.37 15.41 5.09
C ASN A 185 -6.89 14.59 3.89
N PHE A 186 -6.56 13.30 3.81
CA PHE A 186 -7.01 12.44 2.71
C PHE A 186 -8.48 12.04 2.94
N PRO A 187 -9.41 12.32 2.00
CA PRO A 187 -10.81 11.97 2.16
C PRO A 187 -10.98 10.45 2.40
N PRO A 188 -11.64 10.03 3.50
CA PRO A 188 -11.71 8.62 3.88
C PRO A 188 -12.29 7.70 2.81
N ASP A 189 -13.31 8.14 2.08
CA ASP A 189 -13.94 7.35 1.01
C ASP A 189 -12.99 7.14 -0.18
N LEU A 190 -12.29 8.19 -0.61
CA LEU A 190 -11.28 8.09 -1.68
C LEU A 190 -10.12 7.19 -1.26
N ALA A 191 -9.64 7.35 -0.02
CA ALA A 191 -8.58 6.50 0.52
C ALA A 191 -9.01 5.02 0.57
N ALA A 192 -10.25 4.75 0.96
CA ALA A 192 -10.80 3.40 1.00
C ALA A 192 -10.90 2.77 -0.40
N HIS A 193 -11.33 3.53 -1.42
CA HIS A 193 -11.30 3.08 -2.81
C HIS A 193 -9.88 2.72 -3.25
N VAL A 194 -8.87 3.57 -2.98
CA VAL A 194 -7.47 3.30 -3.33
C VAL A 194 -6.95 2.05 -2.61
N ALA A 195 -7.21 1.93 -1.31
CA ALA A 195 -6.77 0.80 -0.49
C ALA A 195 -7.34 -0.53 -1.01
N LEU A 196 -8.67 -0.62 -1.10
CA LEU A 196 -9.37 -1.85 -1.49
C LEU A 196 -9.04 -2.26 -2.92
N ASN A 197 -8.98 -1.30 -3.84
CA ASN A 197 -8.60 -1.55 -5.23
C ASN A 197 -7.17 -2.11 -5.34
N THR A 198 -6.23 -1.53 -4.58
CA THR A 198 -4.82 -1.96 -4.60
C THR A 198 -4.67 -3.34 -4.01
N ILE A 199 -5.29 -3.60 -2.85
CA ILE A 199 -5.26 -4.92 -2.20
C ILE A 199 -5.93 -5.97 -3.08
N ARG A 200 -7.10 -5.67 -3.67
CA ARG A 200 -7.81 -6.62 -4.55
C ARG A 200 -6.94 -7.05 -5.71
N ARG A 201 -6.38 -6.09 -6.46
CA ARG A 201 -5.51 -6.38 -7.61
C ARG A 201 -4.26 -7.16 -7.21
N TRP A 202 -3.66 -6.82 -6.06
CA TRP A 202 -2.51 -7.56 -5.56
C TRP A 202 -2.86 -9.03 -5.27
N LEU A 203 -4.00 -9.29 -4.61
CA LEU A 203 -4.42 -10.64 -4.26
C LEU A 203 -4.82 -11.48 -5.49
N GLU A 204 -5.22 -10.85 -6.60
CA GLU A 204 -5.46 -11.52 -7.89
C GLU A 204 -4.16 -11.99 -8.55
N THR A 205 -3.08 -11.21 -8.44
CA THR A 205 -1.82 -11.48 -9.14
C THR A 205 -0.79 -12.21 -8.29
N SER A 206 -0.89 -12.12 -6.96
CA SER A 206 0.16 -12.54 -6.03
C SER A 206 -0.38 -13.51 -4.97
N ALA A 207 0.34 -14.60 -4.74
CA ALA A 207 0.01 -15.60 -3.71
C ALA A 207 0.35 -15.16 -2.29
N ALA A 208 1.30 -14.22 -2.12
CA ALA A 208 1.73 -13.69 -0.82
C ALA A 208 1.38 -12.18 -0.69
N PRO A 209 1.06 -11.68 0.53
CA PRO A 209 0.84 -12.47 1.74
C PRO A 209 -0.43 -13.34 1.62
N GLY A 210 -0.43 -14.48 2.31
CA GLY A 210 -1.58 -15.40 2.32
C GLY A 210 -2.83 -14.76 2.93
N VAL A 211 -2.66 -13.82 3.87
CA VAL A 211 -3.74 -13.10 4.55
C VAL A 211 -3.37 -11.64 4.75
N VAL A 212 -4.31 -10.75 4.45
CA VAL A 212 -4.25 -9.31 4.72
C VAL A 212 -5.36 -8.95 5.70
N VAL A 213 -5.01 -8.36 6.83
CA VAL A 213 -5.96 -7.88 7.85
C VAL A 213 -5.93 -6.36 7.86
N LEU A 214 -7.05 -5.73 7.52
CA LEU A 214 -7.24 -4.29 7.69
C LEU A 214 -7.58 -3.99 9.14
N CYS A 215 -6.73 -3.20 9.79
CA CYS A 215 -6.74 -2.92 11.22
C CYS A 215 -6.91 -1.44 11.50
N GLY A 216 -7.73 -1.10 12.48
CA GLY A 216 -7.96 0.28 12.90
C GLY A 216 -9.14 0.39 13.87
N CYS A 217 -9.49 1.60 14.26
CA CYS A 217 -10.71 1.84 15.03
C CYS A 217 -11.96 1.74 14.14
N GLY A 218 -13.14 1.68 14.76
CA GLY A 218 -14.41 1.50 14.03
C GLY A 218 -14.69 2.60 13.00
N VAL A 219 -14.31 3.86 13.31
CA VAL A 219 -14.49 5.01 12.42
C VAL A 219 -13.59 4.90 11.19
N GLU A 220 -12.32 4.54 11.38
CA GLU A 220 -11.35 4.36 10.29
C GLU A 220 -11.72 3.18 9.37
N LEU A 221 -12.24 2.09 9.94
CA LEU A 221 -12.63 0.91 9.18
C LEU A 221 -14.01 1.03 8.51
N SER A 222 -14.84 1.99 8.93
CA SER A 222 -16.22 2.12 8.42
C SER A 222 -16.29 2.32 6.90
N PRO A 223 -15.56 3.28 6.29
CA PRO A 223 -15.55 3.45 4.83
C PRO A 223 -15.03 2.21 4.10
N LEU A 224 -13.97 1.59 4.62
CA LEU A 224 -13.40 0.38 4.04
C LEU A 224 -14.40 -0.79 4.06
N ARG A 225 -15.12 -1.00 5.17
CA ARG A 225 -16.14 -2.05 5.29
C ARG A 225 -17.34 -1.78 4.39
N ALA A 226 -17.77 -0.53 4.30
CA ALA A 226 -18.90 -0.12 3.45
C ALA A 226 -18.62 -0.33 1.96
N LEU A 227 -17.38 -0.05 1.53
CA LEU A 227 -16.96 -0.14 0.12
C LEU A 227 -16.38 -1.52 -0.26
N ALA A 228 -16.01 -2.36 0.71
CA ALA A 228 -15.44 -3.69 0.46
C ALA A 228 -16.26 -4.57 -0.49
N PRO A 229 -17.62 -4.62 -0.43
CA PRO A 229 -18.41 -5.40 -1.39
C PRO A 229 -18.23 -4.99 -2.86
N LEU A 230 -17.76 -3.76 -3.14
CA LEU A 230 -17.50 -3.30 -4.50
C LEU A 230 -16.25 -3.98 -5.10
N TYR A 231 -15.25 -4.28 -4.25
CA TYR A 231 -13.96 -4.82 -4.65
C TYR A 231 -13.82 -6.31 -4.33
N PHE A 232 -14.48 -6.76 -3.28
CA PHE A 232 -14.50 -8.13 -2.77
C PHE A 232 -15.97 -8.58 -2.66
N PRO A 233 -16.71 -8.65 -3.79
CA PRO A 233 -18.09 -9.10 -3.77
C PRO A 233 -18.14 -10.52 -3.19
N ARG A 234 -19.13 -10.81 -2.35
CA ARG A 234 -19.36 -12.11 -1.69
C ARG A 234 -20.38 -12.97 -2.42
N SER A 235 -21.01 -12.43 -3.46
CA SER A 235 -21.96 -13.13 -4.32
C SER A 235 -22.00 -12.51 -5.72
N ALA A 236 -22.55 -13.23 -6.70
CA ALA A 236 -22.78 -12.70 -8.03
C ALA A 236 -23.64 -11.41 -8.03
N ARG A 237 -24.59 -11.31 -7.09
CA ARG A 237 -25.45 -10.13 -6.93
C ARG A 237 -24.67 -8.91 -6.44
N GLU A 238 -23.77 -9.09 -5.46
CA GLU A 238 -22.86 -8.02 -5.04
C GLU A 238 -21.96 -7.59 -6.19
N ALA A 239 -21.43 -8.53 -6.98
CA ALA A 239 -20.59 -8.22 -8.14
C ALA A 239 -21.34 -7.41 -9.21
N LEU A 240 -22.59 -7.78 -9.53
CA LEU A 240 -23.44 -7.02 -10.45
C LEU A 240 -23.74 -5.60 -9.93
N THR A 241 -24.03 -5.47 -8.63
CA THR A 241 -24.26 -4.16 -7.99
C THR A 241 -23.00 -3.30 -8.00
N ALA A 242 -21.84 -3.91 -7.78
CA ALA A 242 -20.54 -3.24 -7.82
C ALA A 242 -20.23 -2.67 -9.21
N ALA A 243 -20.51 -3.43 -10.27
CA ALA A 243 -20.27 -3.00 -11.64
C ALA A 243 -21.06 -1.75 -12.05
N ALA A 244 -22.19 -1.46 -11.40
CA ALA A 244 -22.96 -0.24 -11.61
C ALA A 244 -22.40 0.98 -10.87
N ARG A 245 -21.58 0.77 -9.83
CA ARG A 245 -21.08 1.84 -8.92
C ARG A 245 -19.62 2.19 -9.15
N LEU A 246 -18.80 1.24 -9.59
CA LEU A 246 -17.39 1.50 -9.87
C LEU A 246 -17.22 2.23 -11.21
N PRO A 247 -16.32 3.23 -11.28
CA PRO A 247 -15.97 3.84 -12.54
C PRO A 247 -15.36 2.78 -13.46
N ARG A 248 -15.74 2.76 -14.73
CA ARG A 248 -15.16 1.83 -15.69
C ARG A 248 -13.65 2.02 -15.73
N PRO A 249 -12.85 0.94 -15.63
CA PRO A 249 -11.41 1.08 -15.72
C PRO A 249 -11.07 1.78 -17.04
N PRO A 250 -10.16 2.77 -17.03
CA PRO A 250 -9.57 3.28 -18.26
C PRO A 250 -9.03 2.10 -19.06
N ARG A 251 -9.31 2.06 -20.37
CA ARG A 251 -8.57 1.19 -21.29
C ARG A 251 -7.10 1.62 -21.16
N ASP A 252 -6.26 0.77 -20.57
CA ASP A 252 -4.83 0.99 -20.32
C ASP A 252 -4.42 2.10 -19.33
N LEU A 253 -4.29 1.72 -18.06
CA LEU A 253 -3.51 2.47 -17.05
C LEU A 253 -2.00 2.16 -17.11
N HIS A 254 -1.56 1.19 -17.93
CA HIS A 254 -0.19 0.67 -17.90
C HIS A 254 0.87 1.51 -18.63
N ASP A 255 0.52 2.58 -19.35
CA ASP A 255 1.54 3.28 -20.17
C ASP A 255 1.40 4.81 -20.21
N ARG A 256 1.04 5.45 -19.10
CA ARG A 256 1.33 6.89 -18.94
C ARG A 256 2.80 7.07 -18.55
N ARG A 257 3.71 6.61 -19.42
CA ARG A 257 5.09 7.10 -19.42
C ARG A 257 5.03 8.59 -19.73
N ILE A 258 5.35 9.42 -18.75
CA ILE A 258 5.62 10.83 -18.97
C ILE A 258 6.78 10.88 -19.96
N ARG A 259 6.51 11.21 -21.23
CA ARG A 259 7.56 11.60 -22.17
C ARG A 259 8.03 12.96 -21.69
N ILE A 260 9.19 13.02 -21.05
CA ILE A 260 9.90 14.29 -20.87
C ILE A 260 10.26 14.75 -22.28
N ILE A 261 9.47 15.66 -22.82
CA ILE A 261 9.77 16.34 -24.08
C ILE A 261 10.99 17.20 -23.77
N HIS A 262 12.16 16.86 -24.33
CA HIS A 262 13.30 17.77 -24.32
C HIS A 262 12.85 19.05 -25.04
N ASN A 263 12.85 20.18 -24.32
CA ASN A 263 12.60 21.49 -24.87
C ASN A 263 13.79 21.87 -25.79
N PRO A 264 13.64 21.96 -27.12
CA PRO A 264 14.76 22.16 -28.03
C PRO A 264 15.21 23.63 -28.14
N HIS A 265 14.88 24.47 -27.16
CA HIS A 265 15.17 25.90 -27.17
C HIS A 265 16.15 26.36 -26.08
N SER A 266 17.14 25.53 -25.72
CA SER A 266 18.36 26.02 -25.09
C SER A 266 19.42 26.30 -26.16
N ASN A 267 19.18 27.30 -27.00
CA ASN A 267 20.21 27.87 -27.85
C ASN A 267 20.90 28.97 -27.03
N SER A 268 21.98 28.63 -26.33
CA SER A 268 22.92 29.61 -25.79
C SER A 268 24.14 29.63 -26.69
N ASP A 269 24.13 30.58 -27.63
CA ASP A 269 25.29 31.01 -28.40
C ASP A 269 26.44 31.35 -27.45
N THR A 270 27.59 30.71 -27.62
CA THR A 270 28.86 31.19 -27.09
C THR A 270 29.95 30.94 -28.13
N VAL A 271 30.09 31.95 -28.99
CA VAL A 271 31.33 32.57 -29.48
C VAL A 271 32.52 31.63 -29.75
N MET A 272 32.74 31.37 -31.03
CA MET A 272 34.06 31.04 -31.58
C MET A 272 34.96 32.28 -31.48
N TYR A 273 36.01 32.23 -30.67
CA TYR A 273 37.19 33.08 -30.84
C TYR A 273 38.44 32.21 -30.89
N THR A 274 39.12 32.31 -32.02
CA THR A 274 40.39 31.68 -32.36
C THR A 274 41.51 32.17 -31.45
N ALA A 275 42.30 31.23 -30.90
CA ALA A 275 43.64 31.49 -30.38
C ALA A 275 44.60 30.43 -30.93
N GLN A 276 45.36 30.81 -31.95
CA GLN A 276 46.61 30.14 -32.36
C GLN A 276 47.69 30.44 -31.32
N TYR A 277 48.55 29.46 -30.99
CA TYR A 277 50.03 29.54 -30.83
C TYR A 277 50.59 28.21 -30.27
N PRO A 278 51.90 27.92 -30.44
CA PRO A 278 52.36 26.70 -31.13
C PRO A 278 52.94 25.62 -30.21
N THR A 279 53.05 24.39 -30.74
CA THR A 279 53.81 23.27 -30.16
C THR A 279 55.32 23.49 -30.24
N PRO A 280 56.10 23.05 -29.22
CA PRO A 280 57.54 23.16 -29.19
C PRO A 280 58.22 22.05 -30.00
N GLN A 281 59.31 22.37 -30.71
CA GLN A 281 60.25 21.38 -31.24
C GLN A 281 61.63 21.57 -30.63
N HIS A 282 62.22 20.43 -30.26
CA HIS A 282 63.62 20.22 -29.93
C HIS A 282 64.54 20.67 -31.08
N THR A 283 65.49 21.57 -30.80
CA THR A 283 66.96 21.35 -30.69
C THR A 283 67.64 22.69 -30.46
#